data_AF-A0A968N0J9-F1
#
_entry.id   AF-A0A968N0J9-F1
#
_cell.length_a   1.000
_cell.length_b   1.000
_cell.length_c   1.000
_cell.angle_alpha   90.00
_cell.angle_beta   90.00
_cell.angle_gamma   90.00
#
_symmetry.space_group_name_H-M   'P 1'
#
loop_
_entity.id
_entity.type
_entity.pdbx_description
1 polymer ?
#
loop_
_entity_poly.entity_id
_entity_poly.type
_entity_poly.pdbx_seq_one_letter_code
_entity_poly.pdbx_strand_id
1 'polypeptide(L)'
;INTMLMAVLERVKEIGMLMAIGMNRKRIFNMILLETIFLTISGMVVGIVFASLLSLYFGNTGINLSTGSDVYESMGYASIIYPVLSMEIVIKVTIMVVIASILSAIYPAIKALKLKPADAIRSDV
;
A
#
# COMPACT_ATOMS: atom_id res chain seq x y z
N ILE A 1 0.01 0.94 7.41
CA ILE A 1 -0.25 1.92 8.49
C ILE A 1 0.99 2.21 9.33
N ASN A 2 1.59 1.21 10.01
CA ASN A 2 2.75 1.42 10.92
C ASN A 2 3.98 2.05 10.23
N THR A 3 4.31 1.61 9.01
CA THR A 3 5.46 2.16 8.26
C THR A 3 5.30 3.64 7.93
N MET A 4 4.12 4.06 7.49
CA MET A 4 3.84 5.48 7.20
C MET A 4 3.86 6.33 8.47
N LEU A 5 3.39 5.78 9.59
CA LEU A 5 3.47 6.48 10.87
C LEU A 5 4.93 6.67 11.30
N MET A 6 5.76 5.63 11.18
CA MET A 6 7.20 5.71 11.49
C MET A 6 7.90 6.76 10.61
N ALA A 7 7.66 6.72 9.30
CA ALA A 7 8.26 7.67 8.35
C ALA A 7 7.88 9.13 8.67
N VAL A 8 6.63 9.37 9.10
CA VAL A 8 6.19 10.70 9.55
C VAL A 8 6.89 11.11 10.86
N LEU A 9 7.08 10.17 11.80
CA LEU A 9 7.73 10.41 13.08
C LEU A 9 9.23 10.74 12.93
N GLU A 10 9.90 10.16 11.95
CA GLU A 10 11.31 10.48 11.65
C GLU A 10 11.48 11.90 11.09
N ARG A 11 10.49 12.42 10.35
CA ARG A 11 10.53 13.73 9.71
C ARG A 11 9.84 14.85 10.51
N VAL A 12 9.56 14.63 11.79
CA VAL A 12 8.82 15.59 12.63
C VAL A 12 9.52 16.94 12.76
N LYS A 13 10.86 16.95 12.87
CA LYS A 13 11.65 18.19 12.92
C LYS A 13 11.52 19.00 11.63
N GLU A 14 11.55 18.35 10.47
CA GLU A 14 11.39 19.00 9.16
C GLU A 14 9.99 19.61 9.02
N ILE A 15 8.95 18.84 9.37
CA ILE A 15 7.55 19.32 9.34
C ILE A 15 7.36 20.48 10.33
N GLY A 16 8.00 20.41 11.51
CA GLY A 16 8.03 21.49 12.50
C GLY A 16 8.68 22.77 11.97
N MET A 17 9.81 22.66 11.26
CA MET A 17 10.47 23.79 10.58
C MET A 17 9.59 24.41 9.51
N LEU A 18 8.95 23.59 8.66
CA LEU A 18 8.03 24.07 7.61
C LEU A 18 6.85 24.83 8.23
N MET A 19 6.30 24.35 9.34
CA MET A 19 5.25 25.06 10.08
C MET A 19 5.75 26.38 10.67
N ALA A 20 6.99 26.43 11.18
CA ALA A 20 7.58 27.65 11.74
C ALA A 20 7.81 28.74 10.70
N ILE A 21 8.08 28.37 9.45
CA ILE A 21 8.22 29.29 8.30
C ILE A 21 6.84 29.73 7.76
N GLY A 22 5.74 29.24 8.34
CA GLY A 22 4.37 29.67 8.01
C GLY A 22 3.63 28.74 7.05
N MET A 23 4.10 27.51 6.84
CA MET A 23 3.36 26.54 6.05
C MET A 23 2.03 26.14 6.73
N ASN A 24 0.93 26.34 6.01
CA ASN A 24 -0.40 25.96 6.50
C ASN A 24 -0.52 24.44 6.70
N ARG A 25 -1.22 24.04 7.77
CA ARG A 25 -1.54 22.63 8.09
C ARG A 25 -2.16 21.86 6.91
N LYS A 26 -3.02 22.52 6.11
CA LYS A 26 -3.60 21.94 4.90
C LYS A 26 -2.56 21.59 3.83
N ARG A 27 -1.49 22.40 3.68
CA ARG A 27 -0.40 22.12 2.74
C ARG A 27 0.40 20.89 3.15
N ILE A 28 0.70 20.76 4.45
CA ILE A 28 1.39 19.59 5.00
C ILE A 28 0.54 18.33 4.81
N PHE A 29 -0.76 18.41 5.09
CA PHE A 29 -1.67 17.30 4.84
C PHE A 29 -1.66 16.85 3.38
N ASN A 30 -1.79 17.79 2.44
CA ASN A 30 -1.76 17.48 1.01
C ASN A 30 -0.42 16.93 0.55
N MET A 31 0.69 17.40 1.11
CA MET A 31 2.03 16.87 0.82
C MET A 31 2.14 15.39 1.20
N ILE A 32 1.75 15.03 2.42
CA ILE A 32 1.79 13.64 2.92
C ILE A 32 0.83 12.75 2.11
N LEU A 33 -0.35 13.29 1.76
CA LEU A 33 -1.31 12.57 0.93
C LEU A 33 -0.74 12.28 -0.46
N LEU A 34 -0.10 13.27 -1.10
CA LEU A 34 0.54 13.11 -2.39
C LEU A 34 1.68 12.09 -2.33
N GLU A 35 2.55 12.15 -1.32
CA GLU A 35 3.61 11.17 -1.11
C GLU A 35 3.05 9.74 -1.01
N THR A 36 1.94 9.59 -0.27
CA THR A 36 1.26 8.29 -0.15
C THR A 36 0.68 7.80 -1.47
N ILE A 37 0.10 8.71 -2.26
CA ILE A 37 -0.44 8.39 -3.60
C ILE A 37 0.69 7.94 -4.53
N PHE A 38 1.83 8.65 -4.55
CA PHE A 38 2.98 8.25 -5.37
C PHE A 38 3.53 6.87 -4.98
N LEU A 39 3.65 6.60 -3.69
CA LEU A 39 4.05 5.28 -3.18
C LEU A 39 3.03 4.18 -3.56
N THR A 40 1.74 4.50 -3.51
CA THR A 40 0.68 3.55 -3.90
C THR A 40 0.75 3.26 -5.39
N ILE A 41 0.83 4.29 -6.25
CA ILE A 41 0.86 4.12 -7.71
C ILE A 41 2.09 3.30 -8.13
N SER A 42 3.27 3.64 -7.60
CA SER A 42 4.48 2.88 -7.89
C SER A 42 4.37 1.43 -7.45
N GLY A 43 3.84 1.17 -6.25
CA GLY A 43 3.57 -0.18 -5.75
C GLY A 43 2.57 -0.95 -6.62
N MET A 44 1.51 -0.30 -7.10
CA MET A 44 0.50 -0.91 -7.97
C MET A 44 1.07 -1.29 -9.33
N VAL A 45 1.87 -0.42 -9.95
CA VAL A 45 2.53 -0.71 -11.23
C VAL A 45 3.42 -1.94 -11.09
N VAL A 46 4.27 -1.97 -10.06
CA VAL A 46 5.14 -3.11 -9.77
C VAL A 46 4.31 -4.37 -9.49
N GLY A 47 3.28 -4.27 -8.66
CA GLY A 47 2.42 -5.39 -8.30
C GLY A 47 1.69 -6.02 -9.49
N ILE A 48 1.15 -5.20 -10.40
CA ILE A 48 0.48 -5.69 -11.62
C ILE A 48 1.49 -6.39 -12.55
N VAL A 49 2.68 -5.79 -12.75
CA VAL A 49 3.74 -6.41 -13.58
C VAL A 49 4.15 -7.76 -13.02
N PHE A 50 4.39 -7.85 -11.71
CA PHE A 50 4.70 -9.11 -11.04
C PHE A 50 3.55 -10.12 -11.16
N ALA A 51 2.31 -9.70 -10.91
CA ALA A 51 1.16 -10.58 -11.02
C ALA A 51 1.04 -11.16 -12.44
N SER A 52 1.18 -10.33 -13.47
CA SER A 52 1.15 -10.76 -14.88
C SER A 52 2.28 -11.74 -15.20
N LEU A 53 3.50 -11.48 -14.74
CA LEU A 53 4.64 -12.39 -14.93
C LEU A 53 4.40 -13.75 -14.26
N LEU A 54 3.90 -13.77 -13.02
CA LEU A 54 3.57 -15.01 -12.32
C LEU A 54 2.43 -15.75 -13.03
N SER A 55 1.36 -15.07 -13.43
CA SER A 55 0.24 -15.71 -14.13
C SER A 55 0.66 -16.29 -15.48
N LEU A 56 1.58 -15.67 -16.22
CA LEU A 56 2.14 -16.26 -17.44
C LEU A 56 3.02 -17.47 -17.15
N TYR A 57 3.85 -17.41 -16.10
CA TYR A 57 4.73 -18.52 -15.72
C TYR A 57 3.92 -19.75 -15.28
N PHE A 58 3.00 -19.55 -14.33
CA PHE A 58 2.14 -20.60 -13.79
C PHE A 58 0.98 -20.97 -14.70
N GLY A 59 0.60 -20.10 -15.64
CA GLY A 59 -0.37 -20.42 -16.68
C GLY A 59 0.16 -21.47 -17.66
N ASN A 60 1.48 -21.53 -17.87
CA ASN A 60 2.11 -22.54 -18.73
C ASN A 60 2.52 -23.81 -17.99
N THR A 61 2.95 -23.70 -16.73
CA THR A 61 3.37 -24.88 -15.93
C THR A 61 2.25 -25.53 -15.14
N GLY A 62 1.13 -24.81 -14.91
CA GLY A 62 0.05 -25.25 -14.03
C GLY A 62 0.49 -25.30 -12.56
N ILE A 63 -0.36 -24.86 -11.64
CA ILE A 63 -0.10 -25.08 -10.21
C ILE A 63 -0.57 -26.50 -9.90
N ASN A 64 0.36 -27.43 -9.71
CA ASN A 64 0.07 -28.81 -9.38
C ASN A 64 -0.21 -28.92 -7.87
N LEU A 65 -1.48 -29.12 -7.48
CA LEU A 65 -1.90 -29.31 -6.09
C LEU A 65 -1.71 -30.78 -5.65
N SER A 66 -0.59 -31.41 -6.03
CA SER A 66 -0.37 -32.85 -5.77
C SER A 66 -0.32 -33.21 -4.29
N THR A 67 -0.16 -32.24 -3.38
CA THR A 67 -0.12 -32.47 -1.92
C THR A 67 -1.49 -32.73 -1.28
N GLY A 68 -2.57 -32.77 -2.06
CA GLY A 68 -3.93 -33.09 -1.59
C GLY A 68 -4.86 -33.63 -2.68
N SER A 69 -4.31 -34.18 -3.77
CA SER A 69 -5.04 -34.60 -4.98
C SER A 69 -6.27 -35.47 -4.67
N ASP A 70 -6.16 -36.39 -3.72
CA ASP A 70 -7.23 -37.34 -3.40
C ASP A 70 -8.48 -36.65 -2.80
N VAL A 71 -8.27 -35.53 -2.10
CA VAL A 71 -9.36 -34.71 -1.53
C VAL A 71 -9.98 -33.81 -2.60
N TYR A 72 -9.19 -33.30 -3.54
CA TYR A 72 -9.70 -32.41 -4.60
C TYR A 72 -10.42 -33.18 -5.71
N GLU A 73 -9.97 -34.38 -6.04
CA GLU A 73 -10.58 -35.26 -7.05
C GLU A 73 -11.93 -35.82 -6.56
N SER A 74 -12.04 -36.16 -5.27
CA SER A 74 -13.32 -36.57 -4.64
C SER A 74 -14.35 -35.44 -4.52
N MET A 75 -13.91 -34.18 -4.64
CA MET A 75 -14.78 -32.99 -4.70
C MET A 75 -15.05 -32.51 -6.14
N GLY A 76 -14.56 -33.22 -7.17
CA GLY A 76 -14.81 -32.91 -8.59
C GLY A 76 -13.98 -31.74 -9.15
N TYR A 77 -12.88 -31.36 -8.49
CA TYR A 77 -11.97 -30.32 -8.96
C TYR A 77 -10.77 -30.92 -9.70
N ALA A 78 -10.32 -30.25 -10.77
CA ALA A 78 -9.13 -30.67 -11.52
C ALA A 78 -7.85 -30.48 -10.68
N SER A 79 -6.96 -31.48 -10.70
CA SER A 79 -5.70 -31.50 -9.92
C SER A 79 -4.67 -30.42 -10.31
N ILE A 80 -4.92 -29.71 -11.41
CA ILE A 80 -4.07 -28.62 -11.91
C ILE A 80 -4.92 -27.37 -12.03
N ILE A 81 -4.55 -26.33 -11.28
CA ILE A 81 -5.20 -25.01 -11.32
C ILE A 81 -4.34 -24.06 -12.14
N TYR A 82 -4.95 -23.45 -13.16
CA TYR A 82 -4.31 -22.41 -13.97
C TYR A 82 -4.74 -21.04 -13.46
N PRO A 83 -3.81 -20.20 -12.97
CA PRO A 83 -4.14 -18.85 -12.52
C PRO A 83 -4.46 -17.96 -13.73
N VAL A 84 -5.73 -17.59 -13.88
CA VAL A 84 -6.19 -16.67 -14.92
C VAL A 84 -6.31 -15.26 -14.35
N LEU A 85 -5.51 -14.33 -14.87
CA LEU A 85 -5.69 -12.90 -14.61
C LEU A 85 -6.78 -12.33 -15.52
N SER A 86 -8.02 -12.37 -15.03
CA SER A 86 -9.13 -11.67 -15.69
C SER A 86 -9.03 -10.17 -15.44
N MET A 87 -9.29 -9.36 -16.48
CA MET A 87 -9.28 -7.90 -16.39
C MET A 87 -10.23 -7.37 -15.31
N GLU A 88 -11.35 -8.06 -15.07
CA GLU A 88 -12.30 -7.73 -14.01
C GLU A 88 -11.68 -7.80 -12.60
N ILE A 89 -10.85 -8.82 -12.33
CA ILE A 89 -10.18 -8.99 -11.03
C ILE A 89 -9.16 -7.88 -10.85
N VAL A 90 -8.38 -7.57 -11.89
CA VAL A 90 -7.38 -6.50 -11.84
C VAL A 90 -8.03 -5.16 -11.51
N ILE A 91 -9.16 -4.82 -12.15
CA ILE A 91 -9.91 -3.59 -11.88
C ILE A 91 -10.45 -3.57 -10.45
N LYS A 92 -11.08 -4.66 -9.98
CA LYS A 92 -11.61 -4.74 -8.60
C LYS A 92 -10.52 -4.57 -7.54
N VAL A 93 -9.40 -5.28 -7.69
CA VAL A 93 -8.26 -5.18 -6.76
C VAL A 93 -7.64 -3.78 -6.81
N THR A 94 -7.49 -3.20 -8.00
CA THR A 94 -6.98 -1.84 -8.19
C THR A 94 -7.81 -0.83 -7.39
N ILE A 95 -9.14 -0.86 -7.55
CA ILE A 95 -10.06 0.03 -6.82
C ILE A 95 -9.94 -0.19 -5.31
N MET A 96 -9.91 -1.46 -4.87
CA MET A 96 -9.80 -1.80 -3.46
C MET A 96 -8.49 -1.26 -2.84
N VAL A 97 -7.37 -1.39 -3.55
CA VAL A 97 -6.06 -0.90 -3.11
C VAL A 97 -6.05 0.63 -3.01
N VAL A 98 -6.61 1.34 -4.01
CA VAL A 98 -6.71 2.81 -3.98
C VAL A 98 -7.54 3.29 -2.79
N ILE A 99 -8.69 2.65 -2.52
CA ILE A 99 -9.54 3.01 -1.38
C ILE A 99 -8.79 2.74 -0.07
N ALA A 100 -8.19 1.55 0.06
CA ALA A 100 -7.46 1.17 1.26
C ALA A 100 -6.24 2.06 1.54
N SER A 101 -5.52 2.49 0.49
CA SER A 101 -4.35 3.36 0.64
C SER A 101 -4.74 4.76 1.09
N ILE A 102 -5.80 5.34 0.51
CA ILE A 102 -6.33 6.64 0.93
C ILE A 102 -6.78 6.58 2.40
N LEU A 103 -7.57 5.57 2.78
CA LEU A 103 -8.00 5.38 4.16
C LEU A 103 -6.82 5.21 5.12
N SER A 104 -5.81 4.45 4.72
CA SER A 104 -4.59 4.26 5.50
C SER A 104 -3.75 5.53 5.62
N ALA A 105 -3.78 6.44 4.64
CA ALA A 105 -3.00 7.68 4.62
C ALA A 105 -3.60 8.75 5.54
N ILE A 106 -4.92 8.74 5.73
CA ILE A 106 -5.64 9.73 6.54
C ILE A 106 -5.15 9.70 8.00
N TYR A 107 -4.98 8.53 8.60
CA TYR A 107 -4.53 8.40 9.99
C TYR A 107 -3.16 9.06 10.27
N PRO A 108 -2.06 8.69 9.57
CA PRO A 108 -0.76 9.31 9.78
C PRO A 108 -0.76 10.80 9.41
N ALA A 109 -1.50 11.21 8.37
CA ALA A 109 -1.62 12.61 7.99
C ALA A 109 -2.28 13.45 9.10
N ILE A 110 -3.40 12.98 9.68
CA ILE A 110 -4.03 13.65 10.83
C ILE A 110 -3.09 13.69 12.03
N LYS A 111 -2.36 12.60 12.29
CA LYS A 111 -1.41 12.54 13.40
C LYS A 111 -0.27 13.54 13.22
N ALA A 112 0.24 13.73 12.00
CA ALA A 112 1.24 14.74 11.67
C ALA A 112 0.75 16.16 12.00
N LEU A 113 -0.52 16.48 11.72
CA LEU A 113 -1.10 17.81 11.99
C LEU A 113 -1.32 18.11 13.48
N LYS A 114 -1.36 17.06 14.32
CA LYS A 114 -1.49 17.18 15.77
C LYS A 114 -0.15 17.36 16.47
N LEU A 115 0.97 17.17 15.78
CA LEU A 115 2.29 17.43 16.31
C LEU A 115 2.47 18.95 16.46
N LYS A 116 2.82 19.38 17.68
CA LYS A 116 3.06 20.79 17.96
C LYS A 116 4.48 21.17 17.52
N PRO A 117 4.66 22.17 16.64
CA PRO A 117 5.99 22.59 16.19
C PRO A 117 6.91 23.02 17.35
N ALA A 118 6.35 23.56 18.43
CA ALA A 118 7.11 23.95 19.63
C ALA A 118 7.73 22.75 20.38
N ASP A 119 7.08 21.58 20.36
CA ASP A 119 7.60 20.37 21.00
C ASP A 119 8.62 19.66 20.09
N ALA A 120 8.48 19.78 18.77
CA ALA A 120 9.40 19.21 17.78
C ALA A 120 10.80 19.84 17.83
N ILE A 121 10.91 21.10 18.24
CA ILE A 121 12.21 21.81 18.40
C ILE A 121 12.79 21.59 19.81
N ARG A 122 11.96 21.36 20.84
CA ARG A 122 12.40 21.13 22.23
C ARG A 122 12.74 19.67 22.56
N SER A 123 12.49 18.70 21.68
CA SER A 123 12.67 17.27 21.98
C SER A 123 14.14 16.80 22.05
N ASP A 124 15.12 17.71 22.16
CA ASP A 124 16.54 17.41 22.39
C ASP A 124 16.98 17.92 23.79
N VAL A 125 16.25 17.54 24.85
CA VAL A 125 16.82 17.45 26.21
C VAL A 125 16.32 16.15 26.86
#